data_AF-R9RHS2-F1
#
_entry.id   AF-R9RHS2-F1
#
_cell.length_a   1.000
_cell.length_b   1.000
_cell.length_c   1.000
_cell.angle_alpha   90.00
_cell.angle_beta   90.00
_cell.angle_gamma   90.00
#
_symmetry.space_group_name_H-M   'P 1'
#
loop_
_entity.id
_entity.type
_entity.pdbx_description
1 polymer ?
#
loop_
_entity_poly.entity_id
_entity_poly.type
_entity_poly.pdbx_seq_one_letter_code
_entity_poly.pdbx_strand_id
1 'polypeptide(L)'
;MSEKKPDYYNSVNNPITFSSDEVLVRNYNNFNLTYDELINNSQNTRLARRNERNGTNVIPRRQNAWILYLRDKSRKMKGFSSKEIAKMWNDEPKEVVEVYEAAARLAAERHIEKYGSDYKYKPENL
;
A
#
# COMPACT_ATOMS: atom_id res chain seq x y z
N MET A 1 -25.06 0.53 -7.07
CA MET A 1 -25.72 -0.50 -6.25
C MET A 1 -24.63 -1.13 -5.40
N SER A 2 -24.66 -0.95 -4.08
CA SER A 2 -23.66 -1.48 -3.17
C SER A 2 -23.96 -2.96 -2.95
N GLU A 3 -23.03 -3.85 -3.32
CA GLU A 3 -23.11 -5.27 -2.96
C GLU A 3 -23.15 -5.38 -1.44
N LYS A 4 -24.31 -5.75 -0.90
CA LYS A 4 -24.42 -6.14 0.51
C LYS A 4 -23.61 -7.41 0.69
N LYS A 5 -22.48 -7.29 1.40
CA LYS A 5 -21.68 -8.45 1.82
C LYS A 5 -22.54 -9.37 2.69
N PRO A 6 -22.38 -10.70 2.58
CA PRO A 6 -23.20 -11.68 3.27
C PRO A 6 -23.04 -11.59 4.80
N ASP A 7 -24.11 -11.96 5.52
CA ASP A 7 -24.27 -11.79 6.98
C ASP A 7 -23.16 -12.46 7.83
N TYR A 8 -22.40 -13.39 7.26
CA TYR A 8 -21.22 -13.99 7.86
C TYR A 8 -20.12 -12.97 8.24
N TYR A 9 -20.00 -11.87 7.48
CA TYR A 9 -19.06 -10.77 7.77
C TYR A 9 -19.49 -9.85 8.93
N ASN A 10 -20.70 -10.05 9.48
CA ASN A 10 -21.23 -9.23 10.58
C ASN A 10 -21.45 -10.06 11.87
N SER A 11 -20.98 -11.32 11.92
CA SER A 11 -21.19 -12.21 13.07
C SER A 11 -20.19 -11.92 14.20
N VAL A 12 -20.70 -11.77 15.42
CA VAL A 12 -19.92 -11.51 16.65
C VAL A 12 -18.87 -12.59 16.93
N ASN A 13 -19.03 -13.79 16.35
CA ASN A 13 -18.14 -14.94 16.55
C ASN A 13 -17.15 -15.17 15.38
N ASN A 14 -17.08 -14.26 14.42
CA ASN A 14 -16.11 -14.36 13.32
C ASN A 14 -14.82 -13.60 13.71
N PRO A 15 -13.66 -14.27 13.85
CA PRO A 15 -12.40 -13.61 14.23
C PRO A 15 -11.92 -12.57 13.20
N ILE A 16 -12.54 -12.54 12.01
CA ILE A 16 -12.25 -11.60 10.91
C ILE A 16 -13.01 -10.26 11.08
N THR A 17 -14.03 -10.16 11.94
CA THR A 17 -15.02 -9.05 11.89
C THR A 17 -14.74 -7.87 12.82
N PHE A 18 -13.55 -7.73 13.39
CA PHE A 18 -13.28 -6.64 14.35
C PHE A 18 -12.02 -5.81 14.13
N SER A 19 -11.36 -5.93 12.98
CA SER A 19 -10.28 -4.99 12.62
C SER A 19 -10.63 -4.29 11.32
N SER A 20 -10.82 -2.97 11.39
CA SER A 20 -10.68 -2.13 10.20
C SER A 20 -9.31 -2.41 9.57
N ASP A 21 -9.15 -2.11 8.28
CA ASP A 21 -7.84 -2.23 7.61
C ASP A 21 -6.73 -1.56 8.43
N GLU A 22 -7.04 -0.44 9.09
CA GLU A 22 -6.11 0.26 9.98
C GLU A 22 -5.68 -0.60 11.18
N VAL A 23 -6.60 -1.28 11.87
CA VAL A 23 -6.25 -2.13 13.01
C VAL A 23 -5.44 -3.34 12.55
N LEU A 24 -5.80 -3.95 11.42
CA LEU A 24 -5.06 -5.08 10.84
C LEU A 24 -3.60 -4.69 10.53
N VAL A 25 -3.42 -3.55 9.85
CA VAL A 25 -2.10 -3.05 9.47
C VAL A 25 -1.30 -2.61 10.71
N ARG A 26 -1.91 -1.89 11.66
CA ARG A 26 -1.19 -1.43 12.88
C ARG A 26 -0.76 -2.57 13.79
N ASN A 27 -1.50 -3.68 13.81
CA ASN A 27 -1.17 -4.85 14.63
C ASN A 27 -0.17 -5.80 13.97
N TYR A 28 0.20 -5.57 12.70
CA TYR A 28 1.19 -6.39 12.01
C TYR A 28 2.61 -5.92 12.34
N ASN A 29 3.31 -6.71 13.15
CA ASN A 29 4.62 -6.36 13.70
C ASN A 29 5.81 -6.63 12.76
N ASN A 30 5.58 -7.25 11.59
CA ASN A 30 6.64 -7.70 10.69
C ASN A 30 6.93 -6.72 9.54
N PHE A 31 6.41 -5.50 9.61
CA PHE A 31 6.83 -4.43 8.71
C PHE A 31 8.25 -3.97 9.03
N ASN A 32 8.96 -3.55 8.00
CA ASN A 32 10.24 -2.86 8.11
C ASN A 32 10.08 -1.32 8.01
N LEU A 33 8.92 -0.85 7.54
CA LEU A 33 8.50 0.53 7.55
C LEU A 33 7.53 0.81 8.68
N THR A 34 7.50 2.05 9.15
CA THR A 34 6.43 2.52 10.04
C THR A 34 5.08 2.59 9.31
N TYR A 35 3.97 2.58 10.06
CA TYR A 35 2.63 2.73 9.51
C TYR A 35 2.52 3.92 8.56
N ASP A 36 2.99 5.09 9.00
CA ASP A 36 2.93 6.31 8.18
C ASP A 36 3.85 6.25 6.95
N GLU A 37 5.04 5.66 7.05
CA GLU A 37 5.90 5.44 5.87
C GLU A 37 5.26 4.46 4.88
N LEU A 38 4.47 3.50 5.36
CA LEU A 38 3.83 2.47 4.54
C LEU A 38 2.64 3.04 3.77
N ILE A 39 1.73 3.78 4.41
CA ILE A 39 0.52 4.25 3.73
C ILE A 39 0.74 5.52 2.91
N ASN A 40 1.78 6.31 3.22
CA ASN A 40 2.04 7.56 2.52
C ASN A 40 3.00 7.40 1.32
N ASN A 41 2.88 8.32 0.37
CA ASN A 41 3.81 8.43 -0.75
C ASN A 41 5.20 8.83 -0.27
N SER A 42 6.22 8.10 -0.71
CA SER A 42 7.62 8.42 -0.40
C SER A 42 8.06 9.74 -1.04
N GLN A 43 8.65 10.61 -0.22
CA GLN A 43 9.22 11.89 -0.66
C GLN A 43 10.62 11.77 -1.27
N ASN A 44 11.20 10.56 -1.25
CA ASN A 44 12.57 10.30 -1.73
C ASN A 44 12.61 9.61 -3.10
N THR A 45 11.46 9.45 -3.76
CA THR A 45 11.41 8.86 -5.10
C THR A 45 12.04 9.80 -6.13
N ARG A 46 12.49 9.24 -7.27
CA ARG A 46 12.96 10.05 -8.41
C ARG A 46 11.92 11.08 -8.85
N LEU A 47 10.64 10.73 -8.81
CA LEU A 47 9.54 11.63 -9.14
C LEU A 47 9.44 12.77 -8.12
N ALA A 48 9.45 12.46 -6.83
CA ALA A 48 9.38 13.46 -5.77
C ALA A 48 10.55 14.46 -5.84
N ARG A 49 11.78 13.95 -6.02
CA ARG A 49 12.98 14.79 -6.20
C ARG A 49 12.94 15.63 -7.49
N ARG A 50 12.36 15.09 -8.57
CA ARG A 50 12.18 15.85 -9.82
C ARG A 50 11.14 16.96 -9.65
N ASN A 51 10.04 16.67 -8.97
CA ASN A 51 9.01 17.65 -8.64
C ASN A 51 9.58 18.82 -7.82
N GLU A 52 10.33 18.51 -6.77
CA GLU A 52 11.03 19.51 -5.95
C GLU A 52 11.99 20.36 -6.78
N ARG A 53 12.85 19.73 -7.59
CA ARG A 53 13.85 20.43 -8.42
C ARG A 53 13.21 21.33 -9.49
N ASN A 54 12.14 20.87 -10.12
CA ASN A 54 11.54 21.54 -11.27
C ASN A 54 10.34 22.43 -10.90
N GLY A 55 9.94 22.47 -9.63
CA GLY A 55 8.71 23.14 -9.20
C GLY A 55 7.44 22.52 -9.78
N THR A 56 7.48 21.26 -10.20
CA THR A 56 6.31 20.55 -10.76
C THR A 56 5.56 19.79 -9.67
N ASN A 57 4.27 19.52 -9.89
CA ASN A 57 3.45 18.76 -8.94
C ASN A 57 2.85 17.50 -9.59
N VAL A 58 3.70 16.66 -10.20
CA VAL A 58 3.25 15.41 -10.81
C VAL A 58 2.87 14.41 -9.72
N ILE A 59 1.60 14.04 -9.67
CA ILE A 59 1.04 13.16 -8.65
C ILE A 59 1.40 11.69 -8.96
N PRO A 60 2.04 10.94 -8.04
CA PRO A 60 2.38 9.54 -8.25
C PRO A 60 1.11 8.67 -8.33
N ARG A 61 1.25 7.50 -8.96
CA ARG A 61 0.20 6.46 -8.99
C ARG A 61 -0.11 5.98 -7.57
N ARG A 62 -1.37 5.61 -7.34
CA ARG A 62 -1.78 4.87 -6.13
C ARG A 62 -0.96 3.57 -6.02
N GLN A 63 -0.52 3.26 -4.81
CA GLN A 63 0.33 2.10 -4.54
C GLN A 63 -0.55 0.88 -4.29
N ASN A 64 -0.26 -0.24 -4.95
CA ASN A 64 -0.91 -1.52 -4.69
C ASN A 64 -0.11 -2.33 -3.65
N ALA A 65 -0.66 -3.47 -3.22
CA ALA A 65 -0.06 -4.33 -2.19
C ALA A 65 1.38 -4.73 -2.53
N TRP A 66 1.63 -5.15 -3.78
CA TRP A 66 2.96 -5.51 -4.25
C TRP A 66 3.97 -4.36 -4.15
N ILE A 67 3.61 -3.14 -4.55
CA ILE A 67 4.51 -1.98 -4.45
C ILE A 67 4.82 -1.65 -2.99
N LEU A 68 3.83 -1.78 -2.09
CA LEU A 68 4.04 -1.60 -0.65
C LEU A 68 4.99 -2.66 -0.09
N TYR A 69 4.77 -3.93 -0.43
CA TYR A 69 5.64 -5.04 -0.05
C TYR A 69 7.07 -4.85 -0.55
N LEU A 70 7.22 -4.49 -1.83
CA LEU A 70 8.51 -4.23 -2.46
C LEU A 70 9.28 -3.15 -1.71
N ARG A 71 8.63 -2.02 -1.40
CA ARG A 71 9.24 -0.91 -0.67
C ARG A 71 9.62 -1.33 0.75
N ASP A 72 8.74 -2.06 1.42
CA ASP A 72 8.94 -2.54 2.78
C ASP A 72 10.12 -3.53 2.90
N LYS A 73 10.14 -4.59 2.08
CA LYS A 73 11.24 -5.57 2.12
C LYS A 73 12.56 -5.00 1.65
N SER A 74 12.54 -4.11 0.66
CA SER A 74 13.78 -3.46 0.18
C SER A 74 14.51 -2.66 1.26
N ARG A 75 13.83 -2.20 2.32
CA ARG A 75 14.42 -1.40 3.41
C ARG A 75 15.48 -2.18 4.21
N LYS A 76 15.33 -3.50 4.34
CA LYS A 76 16.30 -4.37 5.05
C LYS A 76 17.31 -5.06 4.14
N MET A 77 17.15 -4.96 2.82
CA MET A 77 18.04 -5.63 1.88
C MET A 77 19.31 -4.81 1.65
N LYS A 78 20.46 -5.50 1.57
CA LYS A 78 21.71 -4.90 1.12
C LYS A 78 21.67 -4.74 -0.39
N GLY A 79 21.16 -3.60 -0.84
CA GLY A 79 20.89 -3.33 -2.26
C GLY A 79 19.44 -3.63 -2.65
N PHE A 80 19.13 -3.43 -3.93
CA PHE A 80 17.78 -3.63 -4.46
C PHE A 80 17.73 -4.80 -5.43
N SER A 81 16.89 -5.79 -5.14
CA SER A 81 16.65 -6.94 -6.00
C SER A 81 15.15 -7.24 -6.08
N SER A 82 14.51 -6.78 -7.16
CA SER A 82 13.07 -7.02 -7.36
C SER A 82 12.74 -8.49 -7.56
N LYS A 83 13.65 -9.27 -8.17
CA LYS A 83 13.47 -10.71 -8.42
C LYS A 83 13.42 -11.51 -7.13
N GLU A 84 14.33 -11.22 -6.20
CA GLU A 84 14.35 -11.88 -4.89
C GLU A 84 13.09 -11.55 -4.09
N ILE A 85 12.70 -10.28 -4.06
CA ILE A 85 11.48 -9.86 -3.36
C ILE A 85 10.23 -10.47 -4.02
N ALA A 86 10.22 -10.65 -5.34
CA ALA A 86 9.10 -11.29 -6.03
C ALA A 86 8.99 -12.77 -5.65
N LYS A 87 10.13 -13.46 -5.49
CA LYS A 87 10.14 -14.82 -4.95
C LYS A 87 9.59 -14.85 -3.53
N MET A 88 10.07 -13.95 -2.66
CA MET A 88 9.56 -13.84 -1.29
C MET A 88 8.04 -13.64 -1.26
N TRP A 89 7.50 -12.72 -2.07
CA TRP A 89 6.06 -12.47 -2.17
C TRP A 89 5.24 -13.70 -2.56
N ASN A 90 5.74 -14.51 -3.50
CA ASN A 90 5.07 -15.74 -3.91
C ASN A 90 5.12 -16.83 -2.83
N ASP A 91 6.13 -16.78 -1.95
CA ASP A 91 6.33 -17.70 -0.85
C ASP A 91 5.65 -17.22 0.47
N GLU A 92 5.15 -15.98 0.52
CA GLU A 92 4.46 -15.43 1.70
C GLU A 92 3.12 -16.17 1.94
N PRO A 93 2.73 -16.35 3.21
CA PRO A 93 1.43 -16.89 3.53
C PRO A 93 0.32 -15.89 3.17
N LYS A 94 -0.87 -16.41 2.91
CA LYS A 94 -2.00 -15.62 2.41
C LYS A 94 -2.37 -14.48 3.37
N GLU A 95 -2.28 -14.73 4.67
CA GLU A 95 -2.56 -13.76 5.73
C GLU A 95 -1.64 -12.54 5.64
N VAL A 96 -0.38 -12.74 5.26
CA VAL A 96 0.56 -11.62 5.05
C VAL A 96 0.15 -10.83 3.82
N VAL A 97 -0.20 -11.50 2.72
CA VAL A 97 -0.71 -10.83 1.51
C VAL A 97 -1.94 -9.99 1.82
N GLU A 98 -2.89 -10.52 2.59
CA GLU A 98 -4.11 -9.82 3.02
C GLU A 98 -3.79 -8.54 3.83
N VAL A 99 -2.75 -8.57 4.68
CA VAL A 99 -2.29 -7.37 5.40
C VAL A 99 -1.76 -6.29 4.43
N TYR A 100 -0.99 -6.66 3.41
CA TYR A 100 -0.51 -5.68 2.42
C TYR A 100 -1.63 -5.20 1.48
N GLU A 101 -2.66 -6.01 1.23
CA GLU A 101 -3.87 -5.58 0.53
C GLU A 101 -4.67 -4.55 1.35
N ALA A 102 -4.83 -4.78 2.65
CA ALA A 102 -5.44 -3.80 3.56
C ALA A 102 -4.61 -2.49 3.60
N ALA A 103 -3.28 -2.59 3.68
CA ALA A 103 -2.42 -1.42 3.60
C ALA A 103 -2.56 -0.65 2.27
N ALA A 104 -2.78 -1.36 1.16
CA ALA A 104 -3.00 -0.74 -0.14
C ALA A 104 -4.35 -0.01 -0.21
N ARG A 105 -5.40 -0.53 0.44
CA ARG A 105 -6.69 0.17 0.57
C ARG A 105 -6.54 1.46 1.37
N LEU A 106 -5.87 1.41 2.53
CA LEU A 106 -5.55 2.61 3.33
C LEU A 106 -4.69 3.63 2.55
N ALA A 107 -3.67 3.16 1.83
CA ALA A 107 -2.84 4.03 1.00
C ALA A 107 -3.63 4.69 -0.13
N ALA A 108 -4.61 3.98 -0.70
CA ALA A 108 -5.51 4.55 -1.71
C ALA A 108 -6.45 5.59 -1.10
N GLU A 109 -6.99 5.35 0.10
CA GLU A 109 -7.80 6.32 0.85
C GLU A 109 -7.00 7.60 1.14
N ARG A 110 -5.78 7.46 1.69
CA ARG A 110 -4.87 8.61 1.90
C ARG A 110 -4.51 9.34 0.62
N HIS A 111 -4.38 8.62 -0.50
CA HIS A 111 -4.16 9.24 -1.81
C HIS A 111 -5.37 10.06 -2.26
N ILE A 112 -6.59 9.52 -2.10
CA ILE A 112 -7.84 10.22 -2.40
C ILE A 112 -8.01 11.46 -1.54
N GLU A 113 -7.77 11.36 -0.23
CA GLU A 113 -7.82 12.50 0.70
C GLU A 113 -6.86 13.62 0.27
N LYS A 114 -5.67 13.26 -0.19
CA LYS A 114 -4.62 14.22 -0.56
C LYS A 114 -4.80 14.84 -1.94
N TYR A 115 -5.28 14.07 -2.92
CA TYR A 115 -5.25 14.45 -4.33
C TYR A 115 -6.61 14.49 -5.02
N GLY A 116 -7.69 14.12 -4.32
CA GLY A 116 -9.03 14.04 -4.87
C GLY A 116 -9.40 12.65 -5.40
N SER A 117 -10.70 12.37 -5.42
CA SER A 117 -11.27 11.12 -5.93
C SER A 117 -11.24 11.06 -7.46
N ASP A 118 -11.15 12.21 -8.13
CA ASP A 118 -11.10 12.40 -9.58
C ASP A 118 -9.71 12.14 -10.19
N TYR A 119 -8.69 11.87 -9.36
CA TYR A 119 -7.37 11.50 -9.85
C TYR A 119 -7.43 10.30 -10.80
N LYS A 120 -6.92 10.50 -12.02
CA LYS A 120 -6.73 9.45 -13.02
C LYS A 120 -5.29 9.47 -13.52
N TYR A 121 -4.62 8.34 -13.42
CA TYR A 121 -3.28 8.20 -13.98
C TYR A 121 -3.32 8.33 -15.50
N LYS A 122 -2.46 9.19 -16.05
CA LYS A 122 -2.23 9.34 -17.49
C LYS A 122 -0.78 8.93 -17.79
N PRO A 123 -0.54 7.86 -18.56
CA PRO A 123 0.81 7.60 -19.06
C PRO A 123 1.19 8.72 -20.02
N GLU A 124 2.32 9.37 -19.76
CA GLU A 124 2.98 10.15 -20.81
C GLU A 124 3.60 9.13 -21.77
N ASN A 125 3.22 9.21 -23.04
CA ASN A 125 3.95 8.57 -24.12
C ASN A 125 5.26 9.37 -24.27
N LEU A 126 6.27 9.02 -23.48
CA LEU A 126 7.64 9.52 -23.65
C LEU A 126 8.33 8.77 -24.79
#